data_AF-A0A8H5V0Y3-F1
#
_entry.id   AF-A0A8H5V0Y3-F1
#
_cell.length_a   1.000
_cell.length_b   1.000
_cell.length_c   1.000
_cell.angle_alpha   90.00
_cell.angle_beta   90.00
_cell.angle_gamma   90.00
#
_symmetry.space_group_name_H-M   'P 1'
#
loop_
_entity.id
_entity.type
_entity.pdbx_description
1 polymer ?
#
loop_
_entity_poly.entity_id
_entity_poly.type
_entity_poly.pdbx_seq_one_letter_code
_entity_poly.pdbx_strand_id
1 'polypeptide(L)'
;MHIPSLLFSILGVVSIAAAIPLRVPNPHRVSNPHRVPKLVRPIPVLQKLDENADEDSLRYQPALYFHKNSRHHTAAIYRNGTINPGITPWREYGEPQNVYTRKRCNNGWCAYMYEYYFEVSIWESYPSEPAWENVVVFVKNNAIQLVAAPARGEYNRTDKPLLRDGHPLVAYRGRSRGFQFADKRHVEMVKEDHGEWVTGDLVGWHGFPTPELRKKLATHDFGTAKFHLADEPFGESLKKAAGKYVPGFNCQMDETPGMDNETQEKVKIQDNSEVQENEQKNEIIEEKDSNKKFDIKEKQNKKEDKKEDKKKDKKKNFDIKEKEKEKKFDIKDNVKDKGIKNENGKDKEENKKGDEKEDEKQLDIKKQKDEDK
;
A
#
# COMPACT_ATOMS: atom_id res chain seq x y z
N MET A 1 -8.03 10.88 -87.52
CA MET A 1 -7.02 11.44 -88.46
C MET A 1 -5.75 11.67 -87.64
N HIS A 2 -4.73 10.80 -87.79
CA HIS A 2 -3.53 11.01 -88.62
C HIS A 2 -2.55 12.09 -88.10
N ILE A 3 -1.59 11.70 -87.24
CA ILE A 3 -0.13 11.47 -87.51
C ILE A 3 0.40 12.06 -88.86
N PRO A 4 1.65 12.60 -89.05
CA PRO A 4 2.88 12.64 -88.19
C PRO A 4 3.72 13.97 -88.17
N SER A 5 4.92 13.89 -87.56
CA SER A 5 6.24 14.35 -88.09
C SER A 5 7.02 15.50 -87.42
N LEU A 6 7.90 15.10 -86.49
CA LEU A 6 9.38 15.26 -86.55
C LEU A 6 10.01 16.31 -87.48
N LEU A 7 10.94 17.11 -86.93
CA LEU A 7 12.25 17.40 -87.51
C LEU A 7 13.31 17.69 -86.41
N PHE A 8 14.60 17.64 -86.77
CA PHE A 8 15.73 17.38 -85.86
C PHE A 8 16.76 18.55 -85.78
N SER A 9 17.36 18.73 -84.59
CA SER A 9 18.75 19.24 -84.36
C SER A 9 19.05 20.73 -84.74
N ILE A 10 20.13 21.44 -84.32
CA ILE A 10 21.40 21.16 -83.60
C ILE A 10 21.82 22.43 -82.80
N LEU A 11 22.79 22.32 -81.86
CA LEU A 11 23.66 23.37 -81.27
C LEU A 11 23.00 24.40 -80.30
N GLY A 12 23.62 24.81 -79.19
CA GLY A 12 24.91 24.42 -78.59
C GLY A 12 25.07 25.00 -77.17
N VAL A 13 25.93 24.40 -76.34
CA VAL A 13 26.11 24.79 -74.92
C VAL A 13 27.28 25.76 -74.76
N VAL A 14 27.03 26.94 -74.19
CA VAL A 14 28.06 27.83 -73.62
C VAL A 14 27.54 28.43 -72.31
N SER A 15 27.98 27.90 -71.18
CA SER A 15 27.78 28.55 -69.86
C SER A 15 28.92 29.53 -69.59
N ILE A 16 28.58 30.81 -69.44
CA ILE A 16 29.55 31.85 -69.06
C ILE A 16 29.71 31.84 -67.54
N ALA A 17 30.89 31.46 -67.06
CA ALA A 17 31.25 31.58 -65.65
C ALA A 17 31.69 33.02 -65.34
N ALA A 18 31.00 33.70 -64.42
CA ALA A 18 31.40 35.02 -63.94
C ALA A 18 32.45 34.90 -62.83
N ALA A 19 33.65 35.42 -63.07
CA ALA A 19 34.72 35.45 -62.06
C ALA A 19 34.67 36.74 -61.23
N ILE A 20 34.68 36.61 -59.90
CA ILE A 20 34.83 37.73 -58.96
C ILE A 20 36.26 37.72 -58.42
N PRO A 21 37.04 38.82 -58.51
CA PRO A 21 38.44 38.83 -58.09
C PRO A 21 38.58 38.88 -56.55
N LEU A 22 39.23 37.88 -55.97
CA LEU A 22 39.66 37.89 -54.57
C LEU A 22 40.90 38.77 -54.40
N ARG A 23 40.82 39.75 -53.50
CA ARG A 23 41.90 40.69 -53.19
C ARG A 23 42.76 40.14 -52.05
N VAL A 24 44.01 39.77 -52.33
CA VAL A 24 44.96 39.22 -51.35
C VAL A 24 45.78 40.34 -50.69
N PRO A 25 45.82 40.45 -49.34
CA PRO A 25 46.80 41.27 -48.62
C PRO A 25 48.08 40.47 -48.29
N ASN A 26 49.22 41.16 -48.38
CA ASN A 26 50.58 40.62 -48.21
C ASN A 26 50.92 40.33 -46.72
N PRO A 27 51.85 39.41 -46.38
CA PRO A 27 52.16 39.04 -45.00
C PRO A 27 53.26 39.90 -44.33
N HIS A 28 53.42 39.70 -43.01
CA HIS A 28 54.43 40.23 -42.09
C HIS A 28 54.24 41.64 -41.47
N ARG A 29 53.59 41.69 -40.29
CA ARG A 29 54.15 42.42 -39.12
C ARG A 29 53.69 41.87 -37.76
N VAL A 30 54.55 41.01 -37.20
CA VAL A 30 54.91 40.79 -35.78
C VAL A 30 53.93 41.20 -34.64
N SER A 31 53.46 40.17 -33.93
CA SER A 31 53.07 40.07 -32.49
C SER A 31 52.13 41.08 -31.81
N ASN A 32 50.99 40.55 -31.34
CA ASN A 32 50.46 40.87 -30.01
C ASN A 32 49.93 39.57 -29.35
N PRO A 33 50.57 39.01 -28.31
CA PRO A 33 50.27 37.68 -27.79
C PRO A 33 49.21 37.70 -26.69
N HIS A 34 48.04 38.29 -26.93
CA HIS A 34 46.95 38.30 -25.95
C HIS A 34 45.60 37.87 -26.53
N ARG A 35 45.17 36.68 -26.09
CA ARG A 35 43.76 36.25 -25.99
C ARG A 35 43.03 36.07 -27.32
N VAL A 36 43.42 35.04 -28.08
CA VAL A 36 42.41 34.28 -28.85
C VAL A 36 41.32 33.81 -27.87
N PRO A 37 40.02 34.01 -28.15
CA PRO A 37 38.97 33.37 -27.37
C PRO A 37 39.16 31.86 -27.53
N LYS A 38 39.45 31.14 -26.44
CA LYS A 38 39.34 29.68 -26.46
C LYS A 38 37.92 29.36 -26.90
N LEU A 39 37.79 28.55 -27.95
CA LEU A 39 36.52 27.99 -28.37
C LEU A 39 35.85 27.41 -27.11
N VAL A 40 34.74 28.04 -26.67
CA VAL A 40 34.01 27.57 -25.51
C VAL A 40 33.48 26.20 -25.90
N ARG A 41 34.09 25.13 -25.36
CA ARG A 41 33.55 23.79 -25.51
C ARG A 41 32.10 23.86 -25.05
N PRO A 42 31.12 23.34 -25.82
CA PRO A 42 29.76 23.29 -25.34
C PRO A 42 29.78 22.62 -23.96
N ILE A 43 29.15 23.26 -22.97
CA ILE A 43 28.98 22.67 -21.65
C ILE A 43 28.33 21.30 -21.90
N PRO A 44 28.93 20.18 -21.43
CA PRO A 44 28.33 18.87 -21.66
C PRO A 44 26.92 18.88 -21.10
N VAL A 45 25.93 18.77 -21.98
CA VAL A 45 24.53 18.63 -21.57
C VAL A 45 24.49 17.37 -20.71
N LEU A 46 24.15 17.54 -19.44
CA LEU A 46 24.12 16.45 -18.48
C LEU A 46 22.93 15.54 -18.82
N GLN A 47 23.22 14.46 -19.54
CA GLN A 47 22.19 13.53 -20.03
C GLN A 47 21.81 12.54 -18.93
N LYS A 48 20.50 12.50 -18.60
CA LYS A 48 19.91 11.46 -17.76
C LYS A 48 20.14 10.07 -18.36
N LEU A 49 20.09 9.03 -17.52
CA LEU A 49 20.20 7.64 -17.99
C LEU A 49 18.96 7.28 -18.81
N ASP A 50 19.09 6.36 -19.76
CA ASP A 50 17.93 5.76 -20.44
C ASP A 50 17.11 4.93 -19.45
N GLU A 51 15.80 4.81 -19.70
CA GLU A 51 14.96 3.82 -19.02
C GLU A 51 15.50 2.41 -19.27
N ASN A 52 15.69 1.65 -18.19
CA ASN A 52 16.13 0.27 -18.22
C ASN A 52 15.74 -0.42 -16.91
N ALA A 53 14.50 -0.88 -16.83
CA ALA A 53 13.95 -1.64 -15.71
C ALA A 53 13.19 -2.86 -16.22
N ASP A 54 13.02 -3.88 -15.38
CA ASP A 54 12.22 -5.04 -15.73
C ASP A 54 10.72 -4.72 -15.78
N GLU A 55 9.96 -5.55 -16.50
CA GLU A 55 8.55 -5.30 -16.81
C GLU A 55 7.68 -5.07 -15.57
N ASP A 56 7.85 -5.88 -14.51
CA ASP A 56 7.09 -5.69 -13.27
C ASP A 56 7.50 -4.40 -12.54
N SER A 57 8.80 -4.07 -12.52
CA SER A 57 9.26 -2.79 -11.97
C SER A 57 8.63 -1.60 -12.68
N LEU A 58 8.45 -1.64 -14.00
CA LEU A 58 7.71 -0.63 -14.74
C LEU A 58 6.21 -0.66 -14.40
N ARG A 59 5.59 -1.84 -14.46
CA ARG A 59 4.14 -2.06 -14.23
C ARG A 59 3.64 -1.53 -12.89
N TYR A 60 4.43 -1.66 -11.83
CA TYR A 60 4.06 -1.24 -10.48
C TYR A 60 4.63 0.13 -10.08
N GLN A 61 5.28 0.86 -11.00
CA GLN A 61 5.85 2.19 -10.72
C GLN A 61 4.77 3.16 -10.24
N PRO A 62 4.96 3.88 -9.12
CA PRO A 62 4.04 4.92 -8.70
C PRO A 62 3.97 6.05 -9.72
N ALA A 63 2.76 6.42 -10.12
CA ALA A 63 2.54 7.64 -10.89
C ALA A 63 2.42 8.81 -9.91
N LEU A 64 3.33 9.78 -10.03
CA LEU A 64 3.43 10.90 -9.12
C LEU A 64 2.61 12.09 -9.60
N TYR A 65 2.00 12.81 -8.66
CA TYR A 65 1.46 14.15 -8.91
C TYR A 65 2.26 15.19 -8.14
N PHE A 66 2.76 16.21 -8.84
CA PHE A 66 3.50 17.32 -8.26
C PHE A 66 2.58 18.54 -8.11
N HIS A 67 2.18 18.83 -6.87
CA HIS A 67 1.38 20.02 -6.60
C HIS A 67 2.17 21.28 -7.01
N LYS A 68 1.55 22.16 -7.82
CA LYS A 68 2.03 23.39 -8.53
C LYS A 68 3.25 24.18 -8.07
N ASN A 69 3.67 24.07 -6.80
CA ASN A 69 4.86 24.73 -6.25
C ASN A 69 5.97 23.73 -5.82
N SER A 70 5.86 22.46 -6.22
CA SER A 70 6.77 21.37 -5.86
C SER A 70 7.79 21.14 -6.97
N ARG A 71 9.05 20.90 -6.59
CA ARG A 71 10.11 20.58 -7.55
C ARG A 71 9.99 19.11 -7.98
N HIS A 72 10.15 18.86 -9.28
CA HIS A 72 10.21 17.51 -9.84
C HIS A 72 11.49 16.79 -9.39
N HIS A 73 11.49 15.46 -9.49
CA HIS A 73 12.70 14.67 -9.24
C HIS A 73 13.63 14.73 -10.45
N THR A 74 14.94 14.68 -10.19
CA THR A 74 16.00 14.82 -11.20
C THR A 74 16.90 13.58 -11.23
N ALA A 75 17.74 13.44 -12.24
CA ALA A 75 18.75 12.38 -12.25
C ALA A 75 19.83 12.69 -11.22
N ALA A 76 20.09 11.73 -10.31
CA ALA A 76 21.17 11.83 -9.33
C ALA A 76 22.56 11.53 -9.94
N ILE A 77 22.58 10.83 -11.09
CA ILE A 77 23.78 10.51 -11.85
C ILE A 77 23.50 10.53 -13.35
N TYR A 78 24.42 11.10 -14.12
CA TYR A 78 24.33 11.27 -15.56
C TYR A 78 25.14 10.20 -16.32
N ARG A 79 24.92 10.04 -17.63
CA ARG A 79 25.57 8.99 -18.46
C ARG A 79 27.10 9.02 -18.43
N ASN A 80 27.69 10.20 -18.26
CA ASN A 80 29.14 10.41 -18.15
C ASN A 80 29.69 10.10 -16.73
N GLY A 81 28.84 9.64 -15.80
CA GLY A 81 29.18 9.39 -14.41
C GLY A 81 29.31 10.65 -13.54
N THR A 82 28.96 11.84 -14.03
CA THR A 82 28.82 13.02 -13.15
C THR A 82 27.69 12.77 -12.16
N ILE A 83 27.96 12.94 -10.86
CA ILE A 83 26.92 12.97 -9.83
C ILE A 83 26.28 14.35 -9.83
N ASN A 84 24.97 14.41 -9.64
CA ASN A 84 24.23 15.64 -9.43
C ASN A 84 24.57 16.19 -8.03
N PRO A 85 25.07 17.44 -7.90
CA PRO A 85 25.41 18.02 -6.60
C PRO A 85 24.20 18.37 -5.74
N GLY A 86 22.97 18.18 -6.24
CA GLY A 86 21.74 18.44 -5.48
C GLY A 86 21.41 19.91 -5.33
N ILE A 87 22.02 20.79 -6.12
CA ILE A 87 21.83 22.24 -6.07
C ILE A 87 21.54 22.77 -7.47
N THR A 88 20.43 23.49 -7.62
CA THR A 88 20.04 24.15 -8.87
C THR A 88 20.00 25.68 -8.73
N PRO A 89 20.55 26.44 -9.70
CA PRO A 89 20.43 27.89 -9.73
C PRO A 89 19.06 28.35 -10.21
N TRP A 90 18.20 27.44 -10.67
CA TRP A 90 16.92 27.74 -11.27
C TRP A 90 15.78 27.66 -10.25
N ARG A 91 14.70 28.41 -10.52
CA ARG A 91 13.41 28.31 -9.83
C ARG A 91 12.39 27.50 -10.64
N GLU A 92 12.68 27.21 -11.89
CA GLU A 92 11.79 26.54 -12.82
C GLU A 92 11.70 25.04 -12.54
N TYR A 93 10.48 24.52 -12.67
CA TYR A 93 10.12 23.14 -12.43
C TYR A 93 10.35 22.33 -13.71
N GLY A 94 11.62 22.06 -14.06
CA GLY A 94 11.97 21.25 -15.24
C GLY A 94 11.38 19.84 -15.18
N GLU A 95 11.28 19.18 -16.34
CA GLU A 95 10.62 17.86 -16.46
C GLU A 95 11.19 16.79 -15.49
N PRO A 96 10.34 15.87 -14.99
CA PRO A 96 10.76 14.69 -14.26
C PRO A 96 11.82 13.89 -15.03
N GLN A 97 12.88 13.44 -14.34
CA GLN A 97 14.00 12.72 -14.97
C GLN A 97 14.01 11.23 -14.59
N ASN A 98 15.12 10.72 -14.05
CA ASN A 98 15.21 9.30 -13.69
C ASN A 98 14.53 9.02 -12.35
N VAL A 99 13.82 7.88 -12.32
CA VAL A 99 13.46 7.18 -11.09
C VAL A 99 14.40 5.98 -10.96
N TYR A 100 14.86 5.67 -9.76
CA TYR A 100 15.69 4.48 -9.53
C TYR A 100 14.85 3.41 -8.82
N THR A 101 15.04 2.13 -9.13
CA THR A 101 14.33 1.06 -8.42
C THR A 101 15.19 -0.15 -8.06
N ARG A 102 14.96 -0.72 -6.89
CA ARG A 102 15.48 -2.02 -6.48
C ARG A 102 14.32 -2.87 -5.96
N LYS A 103 14.21 -4.09 -6.47
CA LYS A 103 13.21 -5.07 -6.02
C LYS A 103 13.82 -6.16 -5.17
N ARG A 104 13.00 -6.75 -4.29
CA ARG A 104 13.29 -7.96 -3.51
C ARG A 104 12.06 -8.85 -3.52
N CYS A 105 12.20 -10.10 -3.95
CA CYS A 105 11.13 -11.08 -3.95
C CYS A 105 11.48 -12.24 -3.02
N ASN A 106 10.50 -12.74 -2.26
CA ASN A 106 10.56 -14.00 -1.51
C ASN A 106 9.18 -14.35 -0.93
N ASN A 107 8.94 -15.64 -0.69
CA ASN A 107 7.73 -16.17 -0.05
C ASN A 107 6.43 -15.73 -0.76
N GLY A 108 6.48 -15.69 -2.10
CA GLY A 108 5.39 -15.24 -2.98
C GLY A 108 5.11 -13.72 -2.95
N TRP A 109 5.91 -12.95 -2.21
CA TRP A 109 5.89 -11.49 -2.20
C TRP A 109 7.00 -10.92 -3.07
N CYS A 110 6.73 -9.77 -3.69
CA CYS A 110 7.76 -8.88 -4.24
C CYS A 110 7.57 -7.47 -3.70
N ALA A 111 8.64 -6.86 -3.20
CA ALA A 111 8.70 -5.45 -2.82
C ALA A 111 9.54 -4.68 -3.85
N TYR A 112 8.97 -3.62 -4.41
CA TYR A 112 9.63 -2.72 -5.37
C TYR A 112 9.81 -1.36 -4.69
N MET A 113 11.05 -0.94 -4.46
CA MET A 113 11.36 0.36 -3.86
C MET A 113 11.77 1.34 -4.96
N TYR A 114 10.95 2.35 -5.18
CA TYR A 114 11.15 3.43 -6.15
C TYR A 114 11.72 4.63 -5.42
N GLU A 115 12.89 5.11 -5.82
CA GLU A 115 13.62 6.16 -5.15
C GLU A 115 13.88 7.35 -6.09
N TYR A 116 13.61 8.55 -5.55
CA TYR A 116 13.50 9.81 -6.26
C TYR A 116 14.48 10.82 -5.65
N TYR A 117 15.26 11.47 -6.50
CA TYR A 117 16.22 12.50 -6.07
C TYR A 117 15.66 13.90 -6.28
N PHE A 118 15.65 14.70 -5.22
CA PHE A 118 15.22 16.09 -5.24
C PHE A 118 16.41 16.99 -4.93
N GLU A 119 16.70 17.94 -5.82
CA GLU A 119 17.70 18.98 -5.61
C GLU A 119 17.22 19.99 -4.54
N VAL A 120 17.98 21.07 -4.35
CA VAL A 120 17.62 22.29 -3.63
C VAL A 120 17.88 23.51 -4.50
N SER A 121 17.01 24.52 -4.42
CA SER A 121 17.24 25.78 -5.13
C SER A 121 18.07 26.73 -4.29
N ILE A 122 19.09 27.37 -4.87
CA ILE A 122 19.91 28.39 -4.19
C ILE A 122 19.10 29.60 -3.68
N TRP A 123 17.85 29.73 -4.14
CA TRP A 123 16.93 30.81 -3.77
C TRP A 123 15.98 30.45 -2.62
N GLU A 124 16.03 29.22 -2.09
CA GLU A 124 15.23 28.84 -0.93
C GLU A 124 15.84 29.41 0.35
N SER A 125 15.06 30.21 1.09
CA SER A 125 15.53 31.01 2.23
C SER A 125 15.86 30.20 3.50
N TYR A 126 15.85 28.88 3.41
CA TYR A 126 16.23 27.97 4.49
C TYR A 126 17.32 27.02 3.99
N PRO A 127 18.37 26.75 4.77
CA PRO A 127 19.32 25.69 4.44
C PRO A 127 18.54 24.38 4.36
N SER A 128 18.40 23.92 3.12
CA SER A 128 17.78 22.66 2.78
C SER A 128 18.86 21.86 2.07
N GLU A 129 18.94 20.58 2.38
CA GLU A 129 19.76 19.63 1.65
C GLU A 129 18.92 18.98 0.56
N PRO A 130 19.55 18.51 -0.54
CA PRO A 130 18.89 17.60 -1.47
C PRO A 130 18.26 16.43 -0.69
N ALA A 131 17.22 15.82 -1.25
CA ALA A 131 16.49 14.75 -0.60
C ALA A 131 16.43 13.51 -1.47
N TRP A 132 16.66 12.37 -0.83
CA TRP A 132 16.29 11.06 -1.33
C TRP A 132 15.00 10.65 -0.65
N GLU A 133 13.93 10.52 -1.45
CA GLU A 133 12.61 10.09 -0.99
C GLU A 133 12.24 8.82 -1.77
N ASN A 134 11.52 7.88 -1.15
CA ASN A 134 11.14 6.64 -1.83
C ASN A 134 9.66 6.28 -1.64
N VAL A 135 9.16 5.35 -2.45
CA VAL A 135 7.86 4.69 -2.27
C VAL A 135 8.09 3.19 -2.46
N VAL A 136 7.58 2.38 -1.55
CA VAL A 136 7.68 0.90 -1.63
C VAL A 136 6.32 0.32 -1.99
N VAL A 137 6.27 -0.46 -3.07
CA VAL A 137 5.08 -1.19 -3.51
C VAL A 137 5.28 -2.67 -3.23
N PHE A 138 4.42 -3.25 -2.39
CA PHE A 138 4.41 -4.69 -2.10
C PHE A 138 3.31 -5.37 -2.92
N VAL A 139 3.73 -6.37 -3.68
CA VAL A 139 2.92 -7.17 -4.59
C VAL A 139 2.90 -8.60 -4.10
N LYS A 140 1.73 -9.23 -4.15
CA LYS A 140 1.56 -10.68 -3.96
C LYS A 140 0.64 -11.20 -5.06
N ASN A 141 0.96 -12.36 -5.64
CA ASN A 141 0.16 -12.97 -6.71
C ASN A 141 -0.16 -11.98 -7.87
N ASN A 142 0.83 -11.18 -8.30
CA ASN A 142 0.72 -10.15 -9.34
C ASN A 142 -0.32 -9.02 -9.06
N ALA A 143 -0.72 -8.83 -7.80
CA ALA A 143 -1.57 -7.72 -7.38
C ALA A 143 -0.90 -6.90 -6.26
N ILE A 144 -0.95 -5.57 -6.36
CA ILE A 144 -0.51 -4.65 -5.30
C ILE A 144 -1.37 -4.89 -4.07
N GLN A 145 -0.74 -5.25 -2.94
CA GLN A 145 -1.41 -5.46 -1.66
C GLN A 145 -1.19 -4.29 -0.69
N LEU A 146 -0.06 -3.58 -0.83
CA LEU A 146 0.34 -2.51 0.08
C LEU A 146 1.24 -1.52 -0.64
N VAL A 147 0.96 -0.23 -0.49
CA VAL A 147 1.89 0.85 -0.87
C VAL A 147 2.31 1.56 0.41
N ALA A 148 3.62 1.78 0.57
CA ALA A 148 4.23 2.44 1.71
C ALA A 148 5.03 3.67 1.26
N ALA A 149 4.91 4.78 1.97
CA ALA A 149 5.62 6.02 1.67
C ALA A 149 6.09 6.71 2.96
N PRO A 150 7.27 7.37 2.95
CA PRO A 150 7.88 7.95 4.13
C PRO A 150 7.06 9.10 4.70
N ALA A 151 7.01 9.14 6.04
CA ALA A 151 6.36 10.18 6.81
C ALA A 151 7.13 10.36 8.13
N ARG A 152 7.91 11.44 8.23
CA ARG A 152 8.65 11.84 9.45
C ARG A 152 9.58 10.75 10.02
N GLY A 153 10.29 10.03 9.14
CA GLY A 153 11.24 8.96 9.51
C GLY A 153 10.62 7.56 9.65
N GLU A 154 9.29 7.47 9.64
CA GLU A 154 8.51 6.24 9.54
C GLU A 154 7.90 6.08 8.13
N TYR A 155 7.11 5.03 7.91
CA TYR A 155 6.29 4.87 6.71
C TYR A 155 4.79 4.92 7.03
N ASN A 156 4.04 5.73 6.29
CA ASN A 156 2.61 5.56 6.12
C ASN A 156 2.34 4.42 5.12
N ARG A 157 1.17 3.77 5.22
CA ARG A 157 0.80 2.62 4.38
C ARG A 157 -0.66 2.71 3.93
N THR A 158 -0.97 2.16 2.76
CA THR A 158 -2.35 1.91 2.29
C THR A 158 -2.46 0.54 1.62
N ASP A 159 -3.51 -0.21 1.93
CA ASP A 159 -3.93 -1.45 1.27
C ASP A 159 -4.87 -1.18 0.08
N LYS A 160 -5.32 0.07 -0.08
CA LYS A 160 -6.29 0.54 -1.08
C LYS A 160 -5.76 1.78 -1.78
N PRO A 161 -4.62 1.69 -2.51
CA PRO A 161 -4.16 2.80 -3.34
C PRO A 161 -5.20 3.08 -4.44
N LEU A 162 -5.38 4.35 -4.80
CA LEU A 162 -5.97 4.67 -6.10
C LEU A 162 -4.97 4.26 -7.18
N LEU A 163 -5.45 3.61 -8.23
CA LEU A 163 -4.66 3.19 -9.37
C LEU A 163 -5.08 3.97 -10.62
N ARG A 164 -4.12 4.24 -11.50
CA ARG A 164 -4.36 4.68 -12.87
C ARG A 164 -3.46 3.86 -13.79
N ASP A 165 -4.05 3.18 -14.77
CA ASP A 165 -3.33 2.38 -15.76
C ASP A 165 -2.39 1.31 -15.12
N GLY A 166 -2.74 0.83 -13.92
CA GLY A 166 -1.95 -0.11 -13.09
C GLY A 166 -1.06 0.56 -12.03
N HIS A 167 -0.69 1.81 -12.24
CA HIS A 167 0.23 2.58 -11.39
C HIS A 167 -0.45 3.09 -10.11
N PRO A 168 0.13 2.90 -8.91
CA PRO A 168 -0.39 3.50 -7.68
C PRO A 168 -0.14 5.01 -7.65
N LEU A 169 -1.20 5.77 -7.36
CA LEU A 169 -1.18 7.23 -7.40
C LEU A 169 -0.66 7.83 -6.08
N VAL A 170 0.40 8.64 -6.17
CA VAL A 170 1.02 9.30 -4.99
C VAL A 170 1.29 10.77 -5.30
N ALA A 171 0.79 11.68 -4.46
CA ALA A 171 1.08 13.10 -4.58
C ALA A 171 2.33 13.49 -3.79
N TYR A 172 3.16 14.36 -4.33
CA TYR A 172 4.34 14.93 -3.67
C TYR A 172 4.13 16.41 -3.37
N ARG A 173 4.50 16.83 -2.15
CA ARG A 173 4.43 18.22 -1.71
C ARG A 173 5.81 18.72 -1.28
N GLY A 174 6.48 19.45 -2.18
CA GLY A 174 7.89 19.83 -2.05
C GLY A 174 8.24 20.60 -0.77
N ARG A 175 7.45 21.61 -0.38
CA ARG A 175 7.72 22.41 0.84
C ARG A 175 7.73 21.60 2.14
N SER A 176 7.03 20.47 2.18
CA SER A 176 6.99 19.57 3.33
C SER A 176 7.83 18.31 3.14
N ARG A 177 8.48 18.14 1.97
CA ARG A 177 9.16 16.91 1.52
C ARG A 177 8.42 15.66 1.96
N GLY A 178 7.22 15.49 1.40
CA GLY A 178 6.30 14.46 1.85
C GLY A 178 5.45 13.91 0.71
N PHE A 179 5.44 12.59 0.62
CA PHE A 179 4.49 11.84 -0.18
C PHE A 179 3.15 11.68 0.56
N GLN A 180 2.06 11.70 -0.21
CA GLN A 180 0.70 11.48 0.24
C GLN A 180 0.03 10.51 -0.73
N PHE A 181 -0.58 9.44 -0.25
CA PHE A 181 -1.38 8.57 -1.12
C PHE A 181 -2.54 9.37 -1.71
N ALA A 182 -2.78 9.22 -3.00
CA ALA A 182 -3.85 9.95 -3.66
C ALA A 182 -5.22 9.55 -3.12
N ASP A 183 -6.07 10.55 -2.95
CA ASP A 183 -7.51 10.40 -2.72
C ASP A 183 -8.28 11.18 -3.80
N LYS A 184 -9.62 11.23 -3.68
CA LYS A 184 -10.47 11.96 -4.63
C LYS A 184 -10.08 13.45 -4.78
N ARG A 185 -9.67 14.10 -3.69
CA ARG A 185 -9.25 15.51 -3.69
C ARG A 185 -7.98 15.70 -4.51
N HIS A 186 -7.05 14.74 -4.46
CA HIS A 186 -5.86 14.80 -5.32
C HIS A 186 -6.22 14.68 -6.80
N VAL A 187 -7.17 13.81 -7.17
CA VAL A 187 -7.66 13.68 -8.55
C VAL A 187 -8.37 14.96 -9.04
N GLU A 188 -9.00 15.70 -8.13
CA GLU A 188 -9.58 17.04 -8.39
C GLU A 188 -8.49 18.10 -8.52
N MET A 189 -7.57 18.20 -7.56
CA MET A 189 -6.45 19.16 -7.57
C MET A 189 -5.57 19.04 -8.82
N VAL A 190 -5.33 17.83 -9.34
CA VAL A 190 -4.59 17.62 -10.60
C VAL A 190 -5.25 18.36 -11.76
N LYS A 191 -6.60 18.34 -11.84
CA LYS A 191 -7.35 19.04 -12.89
C LYS A 191 -7.32 20.55 -12.69
N GLU A 192 -7.44 21.02 -11.46
CA GLU A 192 -7.45 22.45 -11.11
C GLU A 192 -6.07 23.12 -11.31
N ASP A 193 -4.98 22.43 -10.97
CA ASP A 193 -3.61 22.90 -11.21
C ASP A 193 -3.19 22.75 -12.69
N HIS A 194 -4.03 22.14 -13.55
CA HIS A 194 -3.71 21.71 -14.93
C HIS A 194 -2.47 20.78 -15.00
N GLY A 195 -2.24 20.01 -13.94
CA GLY A 195 -1.16 19.02 -13.88
C GLY A 195 -1.58 17.66 -14.39
N GLU A 196 -0.66 16.70 -14.25
CA GLU A 196 -0.87 15.31 -14.66
C GLU A 196 -0.25 14.32 -13.66
N TRP A 197 -0.50 13.04 -13.89
CA TRP A 197 0.13 11.95 -13.14
C TRP A 197 1.29 11.42 -13.98
N VAL A 198 2.53 11.61 -13.51
CA VAL A 198 3.75 11.27 -14.24
C VAL A 198 4.42 10.02 -13.67
N THR A 199 4.76 9.08 -14.54
CA THR A 199 5.90 8.18 -14.33
C THR A 199 7.17 8.86 -14.86
N GLY A 200 8.35 8.30 -14.57
CA GLY A 200 9.63 8.84 -15.08
C GLY A 200 10.61 7.71 -15.40
N ASP A 201 11.52 7.95 -16.35
CA ASP A 201 12.42 6.96 -16.95
C ASP A 201 13.08 6.09 -15.88
N LEU A 202 12.64 4.84 -15.80
CA LEU A 202 12.91 3.97 -14.65
C LEU A 202 14.22 3.20 -14.84
N VAL A 203 15.18 3.39 -13.93
CA VAL A 203 16.47 2.69 -13.92
C VAL A 203 16.46 1.62 -12.84
N GLY A 204 16.36 0.37 -13.25
CA GLY A 204 16.45 -0.78 -12.33
C GLY A 204 17.86 -0.99 -11.78
N TRP A 205 17.95 -1.57 -10.58
CA TRP A 205 19.22 -1.87 -9.90
C TRP A 205 20.17 -2.77 -10.71
N HIS A 206 19.64 -3.55 -11.66
CA HIS A 206 20.42 -4.35 -12.60
C HIS A 206 20.40 -3.79 -14.04
N GLY A 207 19.70 -2.69 -14.28
CA GLY A 207 19.62 -1.97 -15.55
C GLY A 207 20.50 -0.72 -15.63
N PHE A 208 21.30 -0.41 -14.60
CA PHE A 208 22.34 0.61 -14.73
C PHE A 208 23.30 0.27 -15.87
N PRO A 209 23.66 1.25 -16.75
CA PRO A 209 24.54 1.03 -17.90
C PRO A 209 25.85 0.30 -17.61
N THR A 210 26.47 0.52 -16.44
CA THR A 210 27.58 -0.30 -15.96
C THR A 210 27.50 -0.55 -14.44
N PRO A 211 28.11 -1.64 -13.93
CA PRO A 211 28.23 -1.89 -12.48
C PRO A 211 28.97 -0.77 -11.74
N GLU A 212 29.96 -0.13 -12.37
CA GLU A 212 30.75 0.97 -11.81
C GLU A 212 29.89 2.23 -11.65
N LEU A 213 29.01 2.51 -12.63
CA LEU A 213 28.09 3.64 -12.56
C LEU A 213 27.09 3.47 -11.41
N ARG A 214 26.53 2.27 -11.26
CA ARG A 214 25.67 1.90 -10.12
C ARG A 214 26.41 2.03 -8.79
N LYS A 215 27.61 1.44 -8.70
CA LYS A 215 28.46 1.51 -7.49
C LYS A 215 28.77 2.96 -7.13
N LYS A 216 29.11 3.79 -8.12
CA LYS A 216 29.41 5.22 -7.92
C LYS A 216 28.25 5.97 -7.30
N LEU A 217 27.01 5.73 -7.74
CA LEU A 217 25.82 6.29 -7.10
C LEU A 217 25.62 5.72 -5.69
N ALA A 218 25.66 4.39 -5.56
CA ALA A 218 25.37 3.67 -4.33
C ALA A 218 26.36 3.94 -3.18
N THR A 219 27.58 4.37 -3.49
CA THR A 219 28.62 4.75 -2.51
C THR A 219 28.91 6.25 -2.49
N HIS A 220 28.06 7.10 -3.08
CA HIS A 220 28.25 8.54 -3.00
C HIS A 220 27.71 9.08 -1.66
N ASP A 221 28.48 9.98 -1.04
CA ASP A 221 28.06 10.70 0.15
C ASP A 221 27.21 11.92 -0.26
N PHE A 222 25.91 11.84 0.01
CA PHE A 222 24.94 12.92 -0.22
C PHE A 222 24.66 13.77 1.05
N GLY A 223 25.54 13.73 2.05
CA GLY A 223 25.36 14.46 3.31
C GLY A 223 24.33 13.79 4.20
N THR A 224 23.30 14.52 4.66
CA THR A 224 22.23 13.91 5.47
C THR A 224 21.23 13.10 4.64
N ALA A 225 21.22 13.28 3.32
CA ALA A 225 20.36 12.54 2.40
C ALA A 225 20.88 11.11 2.20
N LYS A 226 20.01 10.12 2.43
CA LYS A 226 20.37 8.70 2.35
C LYS A 226 19.76 8.06 1.11
N PHE A 227 20.61 7.48 0.25
CA PHE A 227 20.15 6.66 -0.87
C PHE A 227 19.80 5.25 -0.36
N HIS A 228 18.51 4.94 -0.30
CA HIS A 228 17.97 3.73 0.30
C HIS A 228 18.12 2.47 -0.57
N LEU A 229 18.39 2.57 -1.88
CA LEU A 229 18.65 1.37 -2.70
C LEU A 229 20.03 0.73 -2.43
N ALA A 230 20.93 1.39 -1.70
CA ALA A 230 22.22 0.82 -1.28
C ALA A 230 22.04 -0.39 -0.35
N ASP A 231 23.01 -1.32 -0.32
CA ASP A 231 22.82 -2.68 0.22
C ASP A 231 22.32 -2.75 1.67
N GLU A 232 22.91 -1.98 2.59
CA GLU A 232 22.47 -1.91 3.99
C GLU A 232 21.16 -1.10 4.17
N PRO A 233 21.06 0.16 3.69
CA PRO A 233 19.82 0.94 3.76
C PRO A 233 18.58 0.27 3.15
N PHE A 234 18.75 -0.57 2.13
CA PHE A 234 17.64 -1.22 1.41
C PHE A 234 16.88 -2.18 2.32
N GLY A 235 17.60 -3.07 3.03
CA GLY A 235 16.98 -4.03 3.93
C GLY A 235 16.31 -3.37 5.14
N GLU A 236 16.92 -2.32 5.69
CA GLU A 236 16.31 -1.53 6.78
C GLU A 236 15.03 -0.83 6.33
N SER A 237 15.06 -0.22 5.14
CA SER A 237 13.95 0.55 4.58
C SER A 237 12.78 -0.36 4.22
N LEU A 238 13.04 -1.55 3.66
CA LEU A 238 12.03 -2.59 3.47
C LEU A 238 11.41 -3.04 4.80
N LYS A 239 12.21 -3.26 5.85
CA LYS A 239 11.71 -3.65 7.18
C LYS A 239 10.77 -2.59 7.76
N LYS A 240 11.13 -1.30 7.65
CA LYS A 240 10.28 -0.18 8.07
C LYS A 240 9.02 -0.08 7.21
N ALA A 241 9.14 -0.15 5.88
CA ALA A 241 8.02 -0.05 4.95
C ALA A 241 7.00 -1.18 5.15
N ALA A 242 7.45 -2.44 5.27
CA ALA A 242 6.60 -3.61 5.48
C ALA A 242 5.90 -3.57 6.85
N GLY A 243 6.66 -3.31 7.93
CA GLY A 243 6.17 -3.43 9.29
C GLY A 243 5.53 -4.80 9.54
N LYS A 244 4.33 -4.82 10.14
CA LYS A 244 3.55 -6.06 10.38
C LYS A 244 2.59 -6.44 9.24
N TYR A 245 2.56 -5.67 8.15
CA TYR A 245 1.50 -5.74 7.14
C TYR A 245 1.84 -6.62 5.93
N VAL A 246 3.08 -7.12 5.86
CA VAL A 246 3.59 -7.98 4.78
C VAL A 246 4.08 -9.30 5.40
N PRO A 247 3.18 -10.14 5.95
CA PRO A 247 3.55 -11.33 6.70
C PRO A 247 4.31 -12.33 5.83
N GLY A 248 5.39 -12.89 6.38
CA GLY A 248 6.27 -13.84 5.71
C GLY A 248 7.37 -13.21 4.83
N PHE A 249 7.32 -11.92 4.51
CA PHE A 249 8.34 -11.29 3.66
C PHE A 249 9.67 -11.06 4.41
N ASN A 250 10.73 -11.71 3.94
CA ASN A 250 12.08 -11.51 4.41
C ASN A 250 12.66 -10.21 3.81
N CYS A 251 12.81 -9.19 4.63
CA CYS A 251 13.31 -7.89 4.20
C CYS A 251 14.83 -7.87 3.90
N GLN A 252 15.57 -8.95 4.15
CA GLN A 252 17.04 -9.00 4.05
C GLN A 252 17.56 -9.95 2.96
N MET A 253 16.76 -10.90 2.49
CA MET A 253 17.18 -11.91 1.52
C MET A 253 16.22 -11.95 0.33
N ASP A 254 16.78 -12.20 -0.84
CA ASP A 254 16.02 -12.53 -2.04
C ASP A 254 15.77 -14.04 -2.08
N GLU A 255 14.72 -14.47 -2.80
CA GLU A 255 14.40 -15.89 -3.03
C GLU A 255 15.60 -16.56 -3.72
N THR A 256 16.23 -17.53 -3.07
CA THR A 256 17.27 -18.33 -3.72
C THR A 256 16.61 -19.47 -4.52
N PRO A 257 17.18 -19.86 -5.68
CA PRO A 257 16.69 -21.01 -6.42
C PRO A 257 16.68 -22.26 -5.53
N GLY A 258 15.49 -22.84 -5.29
CA GLY A 258 15.28 -23.96 -4.38
C GLY A 258 14.48 -23.65 -3.10
N MET A 259 14.43 -22.38 -2.65
CA MET A 259 13.58 -22.00 -1.49
C MET A 259 12.08 -22.05 -1.82
N ASP A 260 11.72 -21.92 -3.10
CA ASP A 260 10.36 -22.12 -3.60
C ASP A 260 9.83 -23.52 -3.28
N ASN A 261 10.64 -24.55 -3.50
CA ASN A 261 10.30 -25.94 -3.24
C ASN A 261 10.18 -26.22 -1.74
N GLU A 262 11.16 -25.82 -0.93
CA GLU A 262 11.15 -26.03 0.52
C GLU A 262 10.02 -25.24 1.21
N THR A 263 9.69 -24.04 0.71
CA THR A 263 8.59 -23.23 1.25
C THR A 263 7.23 -23.78 0.82
N GLN A 264 7.05 -24.22 -0.43
CA GLN A 264 5.83 -24.91 -0.84
C GLN A 264 5.64 -26.25 -0.12
N GLU A 265 6.71 -26.99 0.15
CA GLU A 265 6.67 -28.23 0.91
C GLU A 265 6.29 -27.96 2.38
N LYS A 266 6.88 -26.93 3.02
CA LYS A 266 6.48 -26.51 4.38
C LYS A 266 5.04 -26.01 4.46
N VAL A 267 4.56 -25.23 3.49
CA VAL A 267 3.15 -24.81 3.43
C VAL A 267 2.23 -26.02 3.23
N LYS A 268 2.55 -26.95 2.32
CA LYS A 268 1.80 -28.21 2.15
C LYS A 268 1.82 -29.07 3.41
N ILE A 269 2.94 -29.15 4.13
CA ILE A 269 3.03 -29.87 5.41
C ILE A 269 2.18 -29.19 6.47
N GLN A 270 2.18 -27.85 6.54
CA GLN A 270 1.37 -27.12 7.51
C GLN A 270 -0.13 -27.24 7.21
N ASP A 271 -0.55 -27.02 5.96
CA ASP A 271 -1.93 -27.23 5.50
C ASP A 271 -2.38 -28.68 5.75
N ASN A 272 -1.54 -29.68 5.44
CA ASN A 272 -1.84 -31.08 5.73
C ASN A 272 -1.91 -31.37 7.24
N SER A 273 -1.09 -30.71 8.06
CA SER A 273 -1.13 -30.88 9.52
C SER A 273 -2.39 -30.25 10.13
N GLU A 274 -2.82 -29.09 9.64
CA GLU A 274 -4.06 -28.45 10.06
C GLU A 274 -5.28 -29.26 9.56
N VAL A 275 -5.23 -29.84 8.35
CA VAL A 275 -6.26 -30.78 7.87
C VAL A 275 -6.31 -32.03 8.74
N GLN A 276 -5.19 -32.70 9.01
CA GLN A 276 -5.14 -33.90 9.85
C GLN A 276 -5.57 -33.63 11.29
N GLU A 277 -5.19 -32.50 11.88
CA GLU A 277 -5.62 -32.15 13.25
C GLU A 277 -7.12 -31.80 13.30
N ASN A 278 -7.68 -31.24 12.22
CA ASN A 278 -9.12 -30.99 12.11
C ASN A 278 -9.92 -32.27 11.80
N GLU A 279 -9.38 -33.20 11.00
CA GLU A 279 -9.97 -34.52 10.76
C GLU A 279 -10.00 -35.34 12.06
N GLN A 280 -8.89 -35.42 12.80
CA GLN A 280 -8.87 -36.07 14.11
C GLN A 280 -9.81 -35.40 15.12
N LYS A 281 -9.92 -34.06 15.14
CA LYS A 281 -10.90 -33.36 15.98
C LYS A 281 -12.33 -33.70 15.56
N ASN A 282 -12.63 -33.81 14.27
CA ASN A 282 -13.95 -34.17 13.77
C ASN A 282 -14.31 -35.62 14.10
N GLU A 283 -13.41 -36.58 13.93
CA GLU A 283 -13.62 -37.98 14.37
C GLU A 283 -13.88 -38.05 15.88
N ILE A 284 -13.09 -37.33 16.70
CA ILE A 284 -13.30 -37.25 18.16
C ILE A 284 -14.64 -36.56 18.51
N ILE A 285 -15.13 -35.64 17.69
CA ILE A 285 -16.44 -35.00 17.88
C ILE A 285 -17.57 -35.96 17.49
N GLU A 286 -17.48 -36.67 16.37
CA GLU A 286 -18.47 -37.68 15.95
C GLU A 286 -18.52 -38.88 16.92
N GLU A 287 -17.38 -39.33 17.46
CA GLU A 287 -17.32 -40.36 18.48
C GLU A 287 -17.94 -39.88 19.82
N LYS A 288 -17.76 -38.59 20.17
CA LYS A 288 -18.41 -38.00 21.36
C LYS A 288 -19.91 -37.80 21.17
N ASP A 289 -20.36 -37.34 20.01
CA ASP A 289 -21.78 -37.12 19.74
C ASP A 289 -22.54 -38.44 19.54
N SER A 290 -21.93 -39.47 18.94
CA SER A 290 -22.52 -40.82 18.88
C SER A 290 -22.67 -41.45 20.26
N ASN A 291 -21.63 -41.39 21.12
CA ASN A 291 -21.71 -41.83 22.51
C ASN A 291 -22.77 -41.06 23.31
N LYS A 292 -22.83 -39.73 23.16
CA LYS A 292 -23.85 -38.87 23.80
C LYS A 292 -25.27 -39.19 23.32
N LYS A 293 -25.44 -39.55 22.04
CA LYS A 293 -26.72 -39.98 21.45
C LYS A 293 -27.15 -41.36 21.97
N PHE A 294 -26.20 -42.26 22.20
CA PHE A 294 -26.44 -43.56 22.85
C PHE A 294 -26.89 -43.38 24.30
N ASP A 295 -26.16 -42.54 25.04
CA ASP A 295 -26.40 -42.21 26.44
C ASP A 295 -27.76 -41.49 26.66
N ILE A 296 -28.18 -40.62 25.72
CA ILE A 296 -29.53 -40.03 25.69
C ILE A 296 -30.60 -41.09 25.42
N LYS A 297 -30.37 -42.01 24.49
CA LYS A 297 -31.32 -43.07 24.13
C LYS A 297 -31.53 -44.06 25.27
N GLU A 298 -30.46 -44.43 25.99
CA GLU A 298 -30.56 -45.26 27.19
C GLU A 298 -31.30 -44.54 28.34
N LYS A 299 -31.05 -43.24 28.54
CA LYS A 299 -31.75 -42.39 29.51
C LYS A 299 -33.21 -42.12 29.15
N GLN A 300 -33.58 -42.21 27.87
CA GLN A 300 -34.97 -42.14 27.39
C GLN A 300 -35.70 -43.47 27.63
N ASN A 301 -35.12 -44.61 27.24
CA ASN A 301 -35.71 -45.93 27.50
C ASN A 301 -35.93 -46.15 29.02
N LYS A 302 -34.92 -45.88 29.87
CA LYS A 302 -35.05 -45.93 31.35
C LYS A 302 -36.08 -44.93 31.94
N LYS A 303 -36.55 -43.95 31.17
CA LYS A 303 -37.65 -43.03 31.56
C LYS A 303 -39.02 -43.49 31.06
N GLU A 304 -39.09 -44.31 30.01
CA GLU A 304 -40.34 -44.89 29.51
C GLU A 304 -40.72 -46.13 30.33
N ASP A 305 -39.76 -47.01 30.66
CA ASP A 305 -39.97 -48.13 31.60
C ASP A 305 -40.55 -47.63 32.95
N LYS A 306 -39.93 -46.58 33.52
CA LYS A 306 -40.38 -45.92 34.76
C LYS A 306 -41.72 -45.16 34.64
N LYS A 307 -42.24 -44.95 33.43
CA LYS A 307 -43.59 -44.40 33.19
C LYS A 307 -44.65 -45.49 33.06
N GLU A 308 -44.31 -46.70 32.60
CA GLU A 308 -45.25 -47.81 32.56
C GLU A 308 -45.53 -48.39 33.95
N ASP A 309 -44.51 -48.58 34.80
CA ASP A 309 -44.71 -49.06 36.18
C ASP A 309 -45.61 -48.10 36.97
N LYS A 310 -45.36 -46.78 36.87
CA LYS A 310 -46.19 -45.75 37.54
C LYS A 310 -47.62 -45.62 36.98
N LYS A 311 -47.93 -46.21 35.83
CA LYS A 311 -49.31 -46.32 35.31
C LYS A 311 -50.06 -47.53 35.88
N LYS A 312 -49.37 -48.63 36.21
CA LYS A 312 -50.01 -49.82 36.82
C LYS A 312 -50.41 -49.57 38.28
N ASP A 313 -49.57 -48.90 39.07
CA ASP A 313 -49.88 -48.62 40.49
C ASP A 313 -50.97 -47.56 40.71
N LYS A 314 -51.10 -46.59 39.80
CA LYS A 314 -52.18 -45.58 39.87
C LYS A 314 -53.56 -46.16 39.55
N LYS A 315 -53.65 -47.24 38.76
CA LYS A 315 -54.94 -47.85 38.43
C LYS A 315 -55.49 -48.69 39.59
N LYS A 316 -54.63 -49.45 40.31
CA LYS A 316 -55.04 -50.20 41.52
C LYS A 316 -55.52 -49.33 42.68
N ASN A 317 -55.04 -48.09 42.80
CA ASN A 317 -55.41 -47.18 43.90
C ASN A 317 -56.66 -46.32 43.62
N PHE A 318 -57.25 -46.39 42.42
CA PHE A 318 -58.51 -45.70 42.11
C PHE A 318 -59.71 -46.60 42.49
N ASP A 319 -59.70 -47.86 42.04
CA ASP A 319 -60.77 -48.86 42.24
C ASP A 319 -61.05 -49.22 43.72
N ILE A 320 -60.13 -48.90 44.64
CA ILE A 320 -60.30 -49.12 46.10
C ILE A 320 -60.99 -47.91 46.76
N LYS A 321 -60.70 -46.67 46.31
CA LYS A 321 -61.24 -45.45 46.94
C LYS A 321 -62.67 -45.11 46.54
N GLU A 322 -63.18 -45.70 45.46
CA GLU A 322 -64.56 -45.50 45.01
C GLU A 322 -65.55 -46.36 45.83
N LYS A 323 -65.13 -47.55 46.29
CA LYS A 323 -65.95 -48.47 47.10
C LYS A 323 -66.07 -48.10 48.59
N GLU A 324 -65.26 -47.19 49.09
CA GLU A 324 -65.34 -46.72 50.49
C GLU A 324 -66.14 -45.41 50.67
N LYS A 325 -66.55 -44.75 49.57
CA LYS A 325 -67.34 -43.51 49.61
C LYS A 325 -68.85 -43.73 49.62
N GLU A 326 -69.36 -44.89 49.22
CA GLU A 326 -70.79 -45.23 49.23
C GLU A 326 -71.29 -45.83 50.58
N LYS A 327 -70.50 -45.75 51.66
CA LYS A 327 -70.85 -46.34 52.97
C LYS A 327 -70.75 -45.42 54.19
N LYS A 328 -70.62 -44.09 54.00
CA LYS A 328 -70.66 -43.12 55.10
C LYS A 328 -71.47 -41.88 54.72
N PHE A 329 -72.55 -41.65 55.47
CA PHE A 329 -73.54 -40.56 55.39
C PHE A 329 -74.52 -40.66 54.20
N ASP A 330 -75.83 -40.86 54.33
CA ASP A 330 -76.72 -41.23 55.47
C ASP A 330 -76.38 -40.69 56.86
N ILE A 331 -76.59 -39.39 57.07
CA ILE A 331 -77.14 -38.76 58.29
C ILE A 331 -77.21 -37.23 58.09
N LYS A 332 -78.45 -36.74 57.96
CA LYS A 332 -79.02 -35.47 58.44
C LYS A 332 -78.35 -34.12 58.14
N ASP A 333 -78.99 -33.39 57.23
CA ASP A 333 -79.80 -32.19 57.50
C ASP A 333 -79.26 -30.96 58.27
N ASN A 334 -79.51 -29.80 57.64
CA ASN A 334 -79.85 -28.48 58.21
C ASN A 334 -78.80 -27.74 59.08
N VAL A 335 -78.38 -26.54 58.63
CA VAL A 335 -78.94 -25.24 59.06
C VAL A 335 -78.20 -24.05 58.40
N LYS A 336 -78.98 -23.21 57.70
CA LYS A 336 -78.90 -21.74 57.49
C LYS A 336 -77.62 -20.90 57.79
N ASP A 337 -77.23 -20.15 56.74
CA ASP A 337 -77.30 -18.66 56.64
C ASP A 337 -76.18 -17.76 57.22
N LYS A 338 -75.93 -16.64 56.50
CA LYS A 338 -75.02 -15.49 56.77
C LYS A 338 -73.51 -15.79 56.77
N GLY A 339 -72.60 -14.88 56.38
CA GLY A 339 -72.76 -13.55 55.77
C GLY A 339 -71.64 -12.58 56.16
N ILE A 340 -70.88 -12.07 55.18
CA ILE A 340 -70.18 -10.76 55.14
C ILE A 340 -69.14 -10.45 56.26
N LYS A 341 -67.83 -10.32 55.92
CA LYS A 341 -67.09 -9.03 55.71
C LYS A 341 -65.56 -9.21 55.50
N ASN A 342 -64.91 -8.15 55.01
CA ASN A 342 -63.47 -8.00 54.80
C ASN A 342 -62.69 -7.75 56.12
N GLU A 343 -61.37 -8.03 56.16
CA GLU A 343 -60.30 -7.00 56.22
C GLU A 343 -58.88 -7.52 56.57
N ASN A 344 -57.87 -6.93 55.90
CA ASN A 344 -56.55 -6.45 56.38
C ASN A 344 -55.53 -7.28 57.20
N GLY A 345 -54.23 -7.08 56.87
CA GLY A 345 -53.05 -7.28 57.74
C GLY A 345 -52.01 -8.28 57.18
N LYS A 346 -50.90 -7.84 56.55
CA LYS A 346 -49.57 -7.51 57.15
C LYS A 346 -48.78 -8.73 57.68
N ASP A 347 -47.46 -8.85 57.53
CA ASP A 347 -46.40 -7.87 57.17
C ASP A 347 -45.10 -8.59 56.70
N LYS A 348 -44.15 -7.84 56.09
CA LYS A 348 -42.68 -8.13 55.95
C LYS A 348 -42.25 -9.32 55.06
N GLU A 349 -41.07 -9.37 54.41
CA GLU A 349 -39.96 -8.44 54.06
C GLU A 349 -39.22 -9.11 52.84
N GLU A 350 -38.30 -8.55 52.05
CA GLU A 350 -37.39 -7.40 52.12
C GLU A 350 -36.88 -7.00 50.67
N ASN A 351 -36.14 -5.88 50.51
CA ASN A 351 -35.12 -5.56 49.47
C ASN A 351 -35.41 -5.73 47.94
N LYS A 352 -35.14 -4.76 47.03
CA LYS A 352 -34.14 -3.65 47.01
C LYS A 352 -34.57 -2.51 46.03
N LYS A 353 -34.16 -1.25 46.33
CA LYS A 353 -34.11 -0.07 45.42
C LYS A 353 -32.86 -0.15 44.49
N GLY A 354 -32.61 0.67 43.46
CA GLY A 354 -33.26 1.85 42.80
C GLY A 354 -32.56 2.07 41.44
N ASP A 355 -33.09 2.82 40.45
CA ASP A 355 -33.03 4.30 40.29
C ASP A 355 -31.56 4.80 40.09
N GLU A 356 -31.15 5.67 39.13
CA GLU A 356 -31.81 6.75 38.35
C GLU A 356 -30.96 7.08 37.07
N LYS A 357 -31.54 7.49 35.92
CA LYS A 357 -31.62 8.86 35.29
C LYS A 357 -30.30 9.54 34.85
N GLU A 358 -30.18 10.03 33.60
CA GLU A 358 -30.56 11.38 33.06
C GLU A 358 -29.85 12.54 33.82
N ASP A 359 -29.25 13.60 33.23
CA ASP A 359 -29.13 14.06 31.83
C ASP A 359 -28.05 15.17 31.67
N GLU A 360 -27.92 15.74 30.46
CA GLU A 360 -27.35 17.08 30.09
C GLU A 360 -25.82 17.43 30.04
N LYS A 361 -25.42 17.87 28.82
CA LYS A 361 -24.63 19.08 28.43
C LYS A 361 -23.32 19.48 29.16
N GLN A 362 -22.26 19.75 28.37
CA GLN A 362 -21.93 21.10 27.86
C GLN A 362 -20.78 21.09 26.83
N LEU A 363 -20.73 22.13 25.98
CA LEU A 363 -19.57 22.48 25.14
C LEU A 363 -18.50 23.16 25.99
N ASP A 364 -17.23 23.08 25.58
CA ASP A 364 -16.32 24.22 25.81
C ASP A 364 -15.32 24.41 24.65
N ILE A 365 -14.98 25.68 24.38
CA ILE A 365 -14.10 26.12 23.29
C ILE A 365 -12.98 26.93 23.92
N LYS A 366 -11.71 26.60 23.61
CA LYS A 366 -10.61 27.54 23.84
C LYS A 366 -9.57 27.56 22.73
N LYS A 367 -9.44 28.73 22.11
CA LYS A 367 -8.27 29.17 21.36
C LYS A 367 -7.13 29.44 22.34
N GLN A 368 -5.89 29.27 21.90
CA GLN A 368 -4.80 30.14 22.34
C GLN A 368 -3.88 30.46 21.14
N LYS A 369 -3.25 31.63 21.18
CA LYS A 369 -2.67 32.31 20.03
C LYS A 369 -1.44 33.10 20.49
N ASP A 370 -0.43 33.13 19.62
CA ASP A 370 0.66 34.13 19.50
C ASP A 370 1.70 34.29 20.65
N GLU A 371 2.77 35.02 20.32
CA GLU A 371 4.00 35.37 21.09
C GLU A 371 5.07 34.24 21.18
N ASP A 372 6.37 34.47 20.89
CA ASP A 372 7.08 35.69 20.49
C ASP A 372 8.45 35.43 19.79
N LYS A 373 8.94 36.41 19.02
CA LYS A 373 10.29 36.58 18.40
C LYS A 373 10.75 35.71 17.22
#